data_AF-A0A179UM34-F1
#
_entry.id   AF-A0A179UM34-F1
#
_cell.length_a   1.000
_cell.length_b   1.000
_cell.length_c   1.000
_cell.angle_alpha   90.00
_cell.angle_beta   90.00
_cell.angle_gamma   90.00
#
_symmetry.space_group_name_H-M   'P 1'
#
loop_
_entity.id
_entity.type
_entity.pdbx_description
1 polymer ?
#
loop_
_entity_poly.entity_id
_entity_poly.type
_entity_poly.pdbx_seq_one_letter_code
_entity_poly.pdbx_strand_id
1 'polypeptide(L)'
;MLGYAKDKKISDFINLDTSDIFSELEEPLEPESPDEVTAEAKIAYDIKVTAWKIKYMKYEKLNEDYQDDVRTQYHDLCKALKNRGIEK
;
A
#
# COMPACT_ATOMS: atom_id res chain seq x y z
N MET A 1 12.75 26.74 -21.03
CA MET A 1 11.38 26.28 -20.67
C MET A 1 11.47 25.57 -19.32
N LEU A 2 11.53 26.33 -18.21
CA LEU A 2 11.83 25.85 -16.84
C LEU A 2 10.57 25.53 -15.99
N GLY A 3 9.37 25.61 -16.57
CA GLY A 3 8.09 25.51 -15.83
C GLY A 3 7.60 24.08 -15.57
N TYR A 4 7.84 23.14 -16.48
CA TYR A 4 7.17 21.82 -16.46
C TYR A 4 7.38 20.97 -15.20
N ALA A 5 8.45 21.19 -14.43
CA ALA A 5 8.71 20.45 -13.20
C ALA A 5 8.15 21.13 -11.94
N LYS A 6 7.91 22.45 -11.97
CA LYS A 6 7.37 23.20 -10.83
C LYS A 6 5.86 23.05 -10.67
N ASP A 7 5.19 22.68 -11.75
CA ASP A 7 3.72 22.66 -11.82
C ASP A 7 3.14 21.28 -11.46
N LYS A 8 3.98 20.24 -11.38
CA LYS A 8 3.56 18.88 -11.02
C LYS A 8 3.38 18.75 -9.52
N LYS A 9 2.20 18.36 -9.08
CA LYS A 9 1.88 18.12 -7.68
C LYS A 9 2.22 16.69 -7.30
N ILE A 10 2.43 16.44 -6.01
CA ILE A 10 2.63 15.09 -5.46
C ILE A 10 1.49 14.15 -5.88
N SER A 11 0.25 14.66 -5.97
CA SER A 11 -0.92 13.93 -6.47
C SER A 11 -0.82 13.46 -7.92
N ASP A 12 0.05 14.06 -8.75
CA ASP A 12 0.28 13.61 -10.12
C ASP A 12 1.16 12.35 -10.17
N PHE A 13 1.80 12.03 -9.05
CA PHE A 13 2.65 10.84 -8.86
C PHE A 13 2.03 9.84 -7.87
N ILE A 14 1.12 10.30 -7.01
CA ILE A 14 0.50 9.49 -5.96
C ILE A 14 -1.01 9.45 -6.21
N ASN A 15 -1.55 8.27 -6.50
CA ASN A 15 -3.01 8.13 -6.67
C ASN A 15 -3.68 8.22 -5.30
N LEU A 16 -4.14 9.41 -4.92
CA LEU A 16 -4.84 9.63 -3.64
C LEU A 16 -6.26 9.06 -3.63
N ASP A 17 -6.80 8.68 -4.79
CA ASP A 17 -8.12 8.05 -4.96
C ASP A 17 -8.06 6.51 -4.82
N THR A 18 -6.87 5.90 -4.70
CA THR A 18 -6.82 4.52 -4.21
C THR A 18 -7.32 4.54 -2.79
N SER A 19 -8.58 4.13 -2.64
CA SER A 19 -9.38 3.93 -1.44
C SER A 19 -8.53 3.68 -0.20
N ASP A 20 -8.98 4.13 0.95
CA ASP A 20 -8.38 3.87 2.26
C ASP A 20 -8.30 2.36 2.58
N ILE A 21 -7.33 1.68 1.95
CA ILE A 21 -7.07 0.24 2.06
C ILE A 21 -6.73 -0.12 3.52
N PHE A 22 -6.33 0.89 4.31
CA PHE A 22 -5.93 0.78 5.70
C PHE A 22 -7.12 0.54 6.65
N SER A 23 -8.29 1.14 6.36
CA SER A 23 -9.51 0.95 7.16
C SER A 23 -10.00 -0.51 7.13
N GLU A 24 -9.55 -1.29 6.16
CA GLU A 24 -9.99 -2.66 5.91
C GLU A 24 -9.05 -3.74 6.48
N LEU A 25 -7.91 -3.34 7.08
CA LEU A 25 -6.83 -4.21 7.55
C LEU A 25 -6.75 -4.32 9.08
N GLU A 26 -7.81 -3.95 9.80
CA GLU A 26 -7.86 -4.09 11.27
C GLU A 26 -7.65 -5.55 11.68
N GLU A 27 -6.71 -5.76 12.62
CA GLU A 27 -6.37 -7.10 13.10
C GLU A 27 -7.54 -7.68 13.92
N PRO A 28 -7.86 -8.98 13.77
CA PRO A 28 -8.92 -9.59 14.57
C PRO A 28 -8.56 -9.55 16.06
N LEU A 29 -9.48 -9.09 16.91
CA LEU A 29 -9.30 -9.13 18.36
C LEU A 29 -9.23 -10.56 18.87
N GLU A 30 -8.31 -10.81 19.80
CA GLU A 30 -8.23 -12.06 20.54
C GLU A 30 -9.53 -12.31 21.33
N PRO A 31 -9.95 -13.58 21.50
CA PRO A 31 -11.14 -13.90 22.28
C PRO A 31 -10.99 -13.48 23.75
N GLU A 32 -12.10 -13.03 24.35
CA GLU A 32 -12.13 -12.39 25.67
C GLU A 32 -11.75 -13.34 26.83
N SER A 33 -11.85 -14.66 26.64
CA SER A 33 -11.25 -15.64 27.55
C SER A 33 -10.87 -16.95 26.83
N PRO A 34 -9.73 -17.57 27.18
CA PRO A 34 -9.34 -18.89 26.69
C PRO A 34 -10.20 -20.03 27.27
N ASP A 35 -11.04 -19.74 28.26
CA ASP A 35 -11.88 -20.73 28.98
C ASP A 35 -13.31 -20.85 28.42
N GLU A 36 -13.78 -19.87 27.63
CA GLU A 36 -15.04 -19.94 26.85
C GLU A 36 -14.85 -20.59 25.46
N VAL A 37 -13.71 -21.26 25.28
CA VAL A 37 -13.28 -21.85 24.02
C VAL A 37 -13.97 -23.20 23.82
N THR A 38 -15.21 -23.14 23.36
CA THR A 38 -15.74 -24.24 22.54
C THR A 38 -14.80 -24.39 21.34
N ALA A 39 -14.48 -25.62 20.92
CA ALA A 39 -13.57 -25.87 19.79
C ALA A 39 -13.94 -25.05 18.53
N GLU A 40 -15.24 -24.76 18.37
CA GLU A 40 -15.79 -23.90 17.33
C GLU A 40 -15.32 -22.43 17.41
N ALA A 41 -15.21 -21.84 18.61
CA ALA A 41 -14.76 -20.47 18.80
C ALA A 41 -13.29 -20.29 18.40
N LYS A 42 -12.45 -21.28 18.74
CA LYS A 42 -11.04 -21.32 18.30
C LYS A 42 -10.93 -21.47 16.79
N ILE A 43 -11.67 -22.39 16.20
CA ILE A 43 -11.70 -22.58 14.75
C ILE A 43 -12.17 -21.30 14.05
N ALA A 44 -13.20 -20.62 14.58
CA ALA A 44 -13.69 -19.36 14.02
C ALA A 44 -12.65 -18.23 14.10
N TYR A 45 -11.91 -18.12 15.21
CA TYR A 45 -10.81 -17.16 15.34
C TYR A 45 -9.66 -17.47 14.37
N ASP A 46 -9.22 -18.73 14.31
CA ASP A 46 -8.14 -19.16 13.41
C ASP A 46 -8.49 -18.91 11.93
N ILE A 47 -9.75 -19.10 11.55
CA ILE A 47 -10.27 -18.76 10.22
C ILE A 47 -10.19 -17.25 9.97
N LYS A 48 -10.62 -16.41 10.93
CA LYS A 48 -10.56 -14.94 10.82
C LYS A 48 -9.11 -14.45 10.68
N VAL A 49 -8.20 -14.95 11.50
CA VAL A 49 -6.76 -14.62 11.43
C VAL A 49 -6.17 -15.04 10.09
N THR A 50 -6.54 -16.21 9.58
CA THR A 50 -6.05 -16.70 8.28
C THR A 50 -6.57 -15.81 7.13
N ALA A 51 -7.85 -15.45 7.15
CA ALA A 51 -8.44 -14.54 6.16
C ALA A 51 -7.76 -13.16 6.20
N TRP A 52 -7.50 -12.63 7.40
CA TRP A 52 -6.78 -11.38 7.59
C TRP A 52 -5.35 -11.44 7.04
N LYS A 53 -4.59 -12.51 7.33
CA LYS A 53 -3.24 -12.71 6.78
C LYS A 53 -3.23 -12.74 5.24
N ILE A 54 -4.20 -13.41 4.62
CA ILE A 54 -4.32 -13.42 3.15
C ILE A 54 -4.57 -12.02 2.60
N LYS A 55 -5.44 -11.25 3.26
CA LYS A 55 -5.72 -9.87 2.89
C LYS A 55 -4.49 -8.98 3.04
N TYR A 56 -3.77 -9.13 4.15
CA TYR A 56 -2.53 -8.40 4.44
C TYR A 56 -1.43 -8.70 3.42
N MET A 57 -1.20 -9.96 3.05
CA MET A 57 -0.24 -10.32 2.00
C MET A 57 -0.57 -9.70 0.64
N LYS A 58 -1.86 -9.65 0.27
CA LYS A 58 -2.29 -8.98 -0.97
C LYS A 58 -1.99 -7.48 -0.91
N TYR A 59 -2.22 -6.86 0.24
CA TYR A 59 -1.89 -5.45 0.45
C TYR A 59 -0.39 -5.18 0.34
N GLU A 60 0.47 -5.98 1.00
CA GLU A 60 1.92 -5.80 0.91
C GLU A 60 2.40 -5.83 -0.53
N LYS A 61 1.88 -6.78 -1.32
CA LYS A 61 2.20 -6.87 -2.74
C LYS A 61 1.73 -5.65 -3.54
N LEU A 62 0.49 -5.19 -3.32
CA LEU A 62 -0.02 -3.98 -3.98
C LEU A 62 0.79 -2.75 -3.63
N ASN A 63 1.20 -2.61 -2.36
CA ASN A 63 2.03 -1.51 -1.92
C ASN A 63 3.45 -1.59 -2.51
N GLU A 64 4.03 -2.80 -2.63
CA GLU A 64 5.31 -3.00 -3.31
C GLU A 64 5.23 -2.60 -4.78
N ASP A 65 4.22 -3.10 -5.52
CA ASP A 65 3.99 -2.76 -6.93
C ASP A 65 3.81 -1.24 -7.11
N TYR A 66 3.07 -0.60 -6.20
CA TYR A 66 2.87 0.84 -6.20
C TYR A 66 4.16 1.63 -5.96
N GLN A 67 4.96 1.23 -4.98
CA GLN A 67 6.25 1.86 -4.69
C GLN A 67 7.24 1.69 -5.85
N ASP A 68 7.20 0.56 -6.55
CA ASP A 68 8.02 0.31 -7.73
C ASP A 68 7.62 1.20 -8.92
N ASP A 69 6.31 1.37 -9.17
CA ASP A 69 5.82 2.27 -10.21
C ASP A 69 6.24 3.73 -9.95
N VAL A 70 6.03 4.22 -8.72
CA VAL A 70 6.46 5.58 -8.32
C VAL A 70 7.98 5.76 -8.50
N ARG A 71 8.77 4.76 -8.09
CA ARG A 71 10.24 4.78 -8.24
C ARG A 71 10.64 4.84 -9.71
N THR A 72 10.01 4.03 -10.55
CA THR A 72 10.26 3.96 -11.99
C THR A 72 9.93 5.29 -12.66
N GLN A 73 8.76 5.85 -12.39
CA GLN A 73 8.34 7.15 -12.92
C GLN A 73 9.29 8.28 -12.52
N TYR A 74 9.74 8.30 -11.27
CA TYR A 74 10.70 9.29 -10.80
C TYR A 74 12.05 9.17 -11.52
N HIS A 75 12.53 7.93 -11.70
CA HIS A 75 13.78 7.67 -12.41
C HIS A 75 13.70 8.12 -13.89
N ASP A 76 12.60 7.82 -14.57
CA ASP A 76 12.38 8.23 -15.96
C ASP A 76 12.28 9.74 -16.11
N LEU A 77 11.63 10.42 -15.15
CA LEU A 77 11.60 11.88 -15.09
C LEU A 77 13.02 12.45 -14.96
N CYS A 78 13.83 11.92 -14.03
CA CYS A 78 15.21 12.35 -13.82
C CYS A 78 16.05 12.17 -15.08
N LYS A 79 15.92 11.02 -15.75
CA LYS A 79 16.61 10.71 -17.01
C LYS A 79 16.19 11.67 -18.12
N ALA A 80 14.90 11.95 -18.26
CA ALA A 80 14.37 12.88 -19.25
C ALA A 80 14.87 14.32 -19.03
N LEU A 81 14.96 14.77 -17.76
CA LEU A 81 15.49 16.09 -17.43
C LEU A 81 16.98 16.22 -17.76
N LYS A 82 17.78 15.21 -17.41
CA LYS A 82 19.21 15.15 -17.75
C LYS A 82 19.45 15.19 -19.26
N ASN A 83 18.67 14.43 -20.02
CA ASN A 83 18.76 14.40 -21.49
C ASN A 83 18.36 15.73 -22.15
N ARG A 84 17.59 16.58 -21.47
CA ARG A 84 17.21 17.92 -21.95
C ARG A 84 18.23 19.01 -21.59
N GLY A 85 19.39 18.64 -21.01
CA GLY A 85 20.41 19.60 -20.58
C GLY A 85 19.97 20.46 -19.39
N ILE A 86 18.90 20.07 -18.69
CA ILE A 86 18.47 20.69 -17.44
C ILE A 86 19.23 19.95 -16.33
N GLU A 87 20.54 20.19 -16.28
CA GLU A 87 21.35 19.79 -15.13
C GLU A 87 21.04 20.75 -13.97
N LYS A 88 20.99 20.21 -12.74
CA LYS A 88 20.81 21.00 -11.52
C LYS A 88 21.98 21.94 -11.32
#